data_AF-A0A7S0VF09-F1
#
_entry.id   AF-A0A7S0VF09-F1
#
_cell.length_a   1.000
_cell.length_b   1.000
_cell.length_c   1.000
_cell.angle_alpha   90.00
_cell.angle_beta   90.00
_cell.angle_gamma   90.00
#
_symmetry.space_group_name_H-M   'P 1'
#
loop_
_entity.id
_entity.type
_entity.pdbx_description
1 polymer ?
#
loop_
_entity_poly.entity_id
_entity_poly.type
_entity_poly.pdbx_seq_one_letter_code
_entity_poly.pdbx_strand_id
1 'polypeptide(L)'
;MVQGAAVKRPTAAQAHSHPFFWGKARRLQFLMDLSDAVEAREPEDALVQALERRAARVFGASWEPLIERELLEDLGARRKYDYGQLCHLLRAIRNKKSHYYDLGEGVRELLGPMPEGYLSYWASRFPHLLMEAHRALGEFGKRSALPHALAPYFAPDA
;
A
#
# COMPACT_ATOMS: atom_id res chain seq x y z
N MET A 1 -8.49 20.68 12.49
CA MET A 1 -8.71 19.65 13.51
C MET A 1 -9.67 20.16 14.56
N VAL A 2 -10.98 19.91 14.44
CA VAL A 2 -11.92 19.99 15.58
C VAL A 2 -13.07 19.02 15.30
N GLN A 3 -13.12 17.90 16.02
CA GLN A 3 -14.37 17.18 16.26
C GLN A 3 -14.53 17.06 17.78
N GLY A 4 -15.55 17.74 18.30
CA GLY A 4 -15.88 17.88 19.71
C GLY A 4 -16.62 16.67 20.27
N ALA A 5 -15.91 15.58 20.50
CA ALA A 5 -16.36 14.50 21.39
C ALA A 5 -15.15 13.94 22.15
N ALA A 6 -15.11 14.15 23.46
CA ALA A 6 -13.97 13.86 24.34
C ALA A 6 -13.64 12.37 24.56
N VAL A 7 -14.30 11.43 23.85
CA VAL A 7 -14.22 9.98 24.12
C VAL A 7 -13.44 9.18 23.05
N LYS A 8 -12.86 9.84 22.03
CA LYS A 8 -12.07 9.16 20.97
C LYS A 8 -10.69 9.77 20.75
N ARG A 9 -10.04 10.30 21.79
CA ARG A 9 -8.63 10.69 21.67
C ARG A 9 -7.78 9.41 21.74
N PRO A 10 -7.07 9.02 20.67
CA PRO A 10 -6.12 7.93 20.77
C PRO A 10 -5.07 8.29 21.84
N THR A 11 -4.68 7.32 22.65
CA THR A 11 -3.53 7.50 23.55
C THR A 11 -2.26 7.78 22.71
N ALA A 12 -1.22 8.38 23.29
CA ALA A 12 0.03 8.65 22.55
C ALA A 12 0.60 7.37 21.90
N ALA A 13 0.49 6.23 22.58
CA ALA A 13 0.85 4.92 22.06
C ALA A 13 -0.03 4.46 20.87
N GLN A 14 -1.34 4.73 20.92
CA GLN A 14 -2.26 4.47 19.80
C GLN A 14 -2.11 5.48 18.65
N ALA A 15 -1.58 6.67 18.92
CA ALA A 15 -1.25 7.64 17.88
C ALA A 15 0.00 7.17 17.10
N HIS A 16 1.00 6.60 17.76
CA HIS A 16 2.21 6.06 17.12
C HIS A 16 1.96 4.91 16.14
N SER A 17 0.90 4.11 16.35
CA SER A 17 0.51 3.07 15.38
C SER A 17 -0.14 3.63 14.11
N HIS A 18 -0.50 4.92 14.08
CA HIS A 18 -1.09 5.52 12.88
C HIS A 18 -0.04 5.75 11.78
N PRO A 19 -0.31 5.42 10.50
CA PRO A 19 0.66 5.51 9.40
C PRO A 19 1.30 6.87 9.18
N PHE A 20 0.65 7.93 9.66
CA PHE A 20 1.19 9.28 9.66
C PHE A 20 2.57 9.37 10.35
N PHE A 21 2.76 8.65 11.45
CA PHE A 21 4.00 8.68 12.23
C PHE A 21 5.04 7.66 11.77
N TRP A 22 4.68 6.76 10.85
CA TRP A 22 5.62 5.77 10.35
C TRP A 22 6.70 6.42 9.48
N GLY A 23 7.95 6.02 9.70
CA GLY A 23 9.05 6.32 8.78
C GLY A 23 8.85 5.68 7.40
N LYS A 24 9.56 6.19 6.39
CA LYS A 24 9.43 5.74 4.99
C LYS A 24 9.67 4.23 4.84
N ALA A 25 10.68 3.67 5.49
CA ALA A 25 10.95 2.24 5.46
C ALA A 25 9.75 1.40 5.98
N ARG A 26 9.15 1.78 7.13
CA ARG A 26 7.98 1.08 7.70
C ARG A 26 6.75 1.19 6.80
N ARG A 27 6.53 2.36 6.18
CA ARG A 27 5.44 2.54 5.20
C ARG A 27 5.61 1.65 3.98
N LEU A 28 6.82 1.55 3.44
CA LEU A 28 7.10 0.70 2.30
C LEU A 28 6.92 -0.77 2.69
N GLN A 29 7.51 -1.21 3.81
CA GLN A 29 7.38 -2.58 4.29
C GLN A 29 5.92 -2.98 4.54
N PHE A 30 5.11 -2.08 5.08
CA PHE A 30 3.67 -2.30 5.23
C PHE A 30 2.97 -2.65 3.91
N LEU A 31 3.27 -1.90 2.83
CA LEU A 31 2.69 -2.19 1.52
C LEU A 31 3.18 -3.52 0.97
N MET A 32 4.42 -3.92 1.27
CA MET A 32 4.97 -5.23 0.85
C MET A 32 4.26 -6.37 1.57
N ASP A 33 4.19 -6.31 2.90
CA ASP A 33 3.55 -7.35 3.71
C ASP A 33 2.07 -7.47 3.39
N LEU A 34 1.40 -6.35 3.10
CA LEU A 34 0.00 -6.35 2.69
C LEU A 34 -0.17 -7.00 1.31
N SER A 35 0.70 -6.69 0.35
CA SER A 35 0.70 -7.33 -0.96
C SER A 35 0.91 -8.85 -0.83
N ASP A 36 1.91 -9.27 -0.05
CA ASP A 36 2.21 -10.70 0.15
C ASP A 36 1.04 -11.40 0.87
N ALA A 37 0.38 -10.73 1.82
CA ALA A 37 -0.77 -11.28 2.54
C ALA A 37 -2.00 -11.50 1.65
N VAL A 38 -2.14 -10.78 0.54
CA VAL A 38 -3.28 -10.91 -0.38
C VAL A 38 -2.97 -11.66 -1.68
N GLU A 39 -1.69 -11.92 -2.00
CA GLU A 39 -1.29 -12.57 -3.26
C GLU A 39 -1.92 -13.97 -3.44
N ALA A 40 -2.05 -14.74 -2.35
CA ALA A 40 -2.57 -16.11 -2.37
C ALA A 40 -4.03 -16.22 -1.92
N ARG A 41 -4.78 -15.10 -1.88
CA ARG A 41 -6.17 -15.08 -1.46
C ARG A 41 -7.10 -15.02 -2.65
N GLU A 42 -8.27 -15.65 -2.52
CA GLU A 42 -9.33 -15.58 -3.51
C GLU A 42 -9.94 -14.17 -3.57
N PRO A 43 -10.50 -13.75 -4.73
CA PRO A 43 -11.15 -12.45 -4.87
C PRO A 43 -12.25 -12.18 -3.84
N GLU A 44 -12.97 -13.21 -3.39
CA GLU A 44 -14.05 -13.13 -2.41
C GLU A 44 -13.55 -13.01 -0.95
N ASP A 45 -12.25 -13.15 -0.71
CA ASP A 45 -11.68 -13.01 0.63
C ASP A 45 -11.98 -11.61 1.21
N ALA A 46 -12.37 -11.58 2.48
CA ALA A 46 -12.81 -10.35 3.13
C ALA A 46 -11.75 -9.24 3.16
N LEU A 47 -10.46 -9.58 3.20
CA LEU A 47 -9.36 -8.60 3.13
C LEU A 47 -9.20 -8.05 1.71
N VAL A 48 -9.27 -8.91 0.69
CA VAL A 48 -9.23 -8.52 -0.73
C VAL A 48 -10.40 -7.57 -1.01
N GLN A 49 -11.62 -7.98 -0.65
CA GLN A 49 -12.82 -7.15 -0.79
C GLN A 49 -12.70 -5.82 -0.04
N ALA A 50 -12.08 -5.80 1.15
CA ALA A 50 -11.86 -4.56 1.90
C ALA A 50 -10.90 -3.59 1.21
N LEU A 51 -9.92 -4.09 0.47
CA LEU A 51 -9.03 -3.29 -0.37
C LEU A 51 -9.75 -2.80 -1.63
N GLU A 52 -10.41 -3.68 -2.36
CA GLU A 52 -11.03 -3.31 -3.64
C GLU A 52 -12.16 -2.28 -3.48
N ARG A 53 -12.90 -2.31 -2.36
CA ARG A 53 -13.87 -1.23 -2.02
C ARG A 53 -13.25 0.17 -1.89
N ARG A 54 -11.92 0.27 -1.81
CA ARG A 54 -11.18 1.53 -1.68
C ARG A 54 -10.41 1.92 -2.93
N ALA A 55 -10.38 1.07 -3.96
CA ALA A 55 -9.71 1.33 -5.24
C ALA A 55 -10.03 2.73 -5.81
N ALA A 56 -11.32 3.08 -5.87
CA ALA A 56 -11.79 4.37 -6.37
C ALA A 56 -11.27 5.59 -5.57
N ARG A 57 -10.96 5.42 -4.28
CA ARG A 57 -10.37 6.48 -3.44
C ARG A 57 -8.86 6.63 -3.67
N VAL A 58 -8.21 5.60 -4.21
CA VAL A 58 -6.76 5.58 -4.46
C VAL A 58 -6.45 6.08 -5.87
N PHE A 59 -7.19 5.63 -6.89
CA PHE A 59 -6.88 5.93 -8.30
C PHE A 59 -8.12 6.18 -9.19
N GLY A 60 -9.32 6.27 -8.62
CA GLY A 60 -10.54 6.41 -9.42
C GLY A 60 -10.85 5.12 -10.20
N ALA A 61 -10.94 5.20 -11.53
CA ALA A 61 -11.32 4.04 -12.36
C ALA A 61 -10.15 3.11 -12.70
N SER A 62 -8.94 3.66 -12.89
CA SER A 62 -7.76 2.91 -13.29
C SER A 62 -6.49 3.62 -12.84
N TRP A 63 -5.48 2.87 -12.40
CA TRP A 63 -4.17 3.41 -12.07
C TRP A 63 -3.19 3.48 -13.25
N GLU A 64 -3.55 2.90 -14.40
CA GLU A 64 -2.74 2.94 -15.63
C GLU A 64 -2.32 4.36 -16.04
N PRO A 65 -3.22 5.36 -16.16
CA PRO A 65 -2.84 6.71 -16.59
C PRO A 65 -2.05 7.49 -15.52
N LEU A 66 -1.92 6.94 -14.30
CA LEU A 66 -1.26 7.62 -13.17
C LEU A 66 0.23 7.29 -13.06
N ILE A 67 0.74 6.39 -13.91
CA ILE A 67 2.15 6.03 -13.98
C ILE A 67 2.70 6.20 -15.40
N GLU A 68 4.00 6.40 -15.52
CA GLU A 68 4.66 6.65 -16.78
C GLU A 68 4.64 5.40 -17.68
N ARG A 69 4.55 5.65 -18.99
CA ARG A 69 4.50 4.60 -20.02
C ARG A 69 5.70 3.64 -19.93
N GLU A 70 6.89 4.15 -19.66
CA GLU A 70 8.10 3.33 -19.52
C GLU A 70 7.97 2.30 -18.38
N LEU A 71 7.39 2.70 -17.24
CA LEU A 71 7.11 1.80 -16.13
C LEU A 71 6.00 0.79 -16.46
N LEU A 72 4.96 1.21 -17.20
CA LEU A 72 3.89 0.31 -17.67
C LEU A 72 4.43 -0.78 -18.60
N GLU A 73 5.28 -0.42 -19.55
CA GLU A 73 5.92 -1.35 -20.48
C GLU A 73 6.77 -2.38 -19.72
N ASP A 74 7.58 -1.92 -18.75
CA ASP A 74 8.40 -2.76 -17.89
C ASP A 74 7.57 -3.64 -16.92
N LEU A 75 6.40 -3.18 -16.46
CA LEU A 75 5.45 -4.00 -15.70
C LEU A 75 4.85 -5.10 -16.59
N GLY A 76 4.35 -4.72 -17.77
CA GLY A 76 3.67 -5.60 -18.70
C GLY A 76 4.54 -6.68 -19.33
N ALA A 77 5.87 -6.49 -19.36
CA ALA A 77 6.82 -7.45 -19.94
C ALA A 77 6.83 -8.82 -19.23
N ARG A 78 6.60 -8.86 -17.90
CA ARG A 78 6.72 -10.09 -17.10
C ARG A 78 5.39 -10.58 -16.54
N ARG A 79 4.42 -9.70 -16.33
CA ARG A 79 3.14 -10.06 -15.68
C ARG A 79 2.02 -9.17 -16.18
N LYS A 80 0.83 -9.75 -16.33
CA LYS A 80 -0.39 -8.99 -16.60
C LYS A 80 -0.94 -8.39 -15.30
N TYR A 81 -1.34 -7.14 -15.36
CA TYR A 81 -2.02 -6.45 -14.27
C TYR A 81 -3.40 -6.02 -14.74
N ASP A 82 -4.35 -6.07 -13.80
CA ASP A 82 -5.66 -5.42 -13.93
C ASP A 82 -5.52 -4.05 -13.29
N TYR A 83 -5.60 -3.02 -14.13
CA TYR A 83 -5.41 -1.64 -13.72
C TYR A 83 -6.59 -1.07 -12.91
N GLY A 84 -7.70 -1.79 -12.82
CA GLY A 84 -8.84 -1.46 -11.96
C GLY A 84 -8.72 -2.00 -10.53
N GLN A 85 -7.75 -2.89 -10.25
CA GLN A 85 -7.64 -3.58 -8.96
C GLN A 85 -6.53 -3.00 -8.08
N LEU A 86 -6.87 -2.73 -6.82
CA LEU A 86 -5.94 -2.21 -5.82
C LEU A 86 -4.90 -3.26 -5.41
N CYS A 87 -5.29 -4.54 -5.30
CA CYS A 87 -4.35 -5.63 -5.04
C CYS A 87 -3.28 -5.74 -6.14
N HIS A 88 -3.67 -5.47 -7.40
CA HIS A 88 -2.72 -5.49 -8.51
C HIS A 88 -1.77 -4.29 -8.52
N LEU A 89 -2.21 -3.11 -8.06
CA LEU A 89 -1.32 -1.98 -7.79
C LEU A 89 -0.31 -2.34 -6.68
N LEU A 90 -0.76 -2.88 -5.54
CA LEU A 90 0.13 -3.31 -4.45
C LEU A 90 1.18 -4.32 -4.94
N ARG A 91 0.75 -5.28 -5.76
CA ARG A 91 1.63 -6.26 -6.37
C ARG A 91 2.64 -5.64 -7.35
N ALA A 92 2.24 -4.63 -8.12
CA ALA A 92 3.15 -3.91 -9.01
C ALA A 92 4.27 -3.21 -8.21
N ILE A 93 3.91 -2.52 -7.13
CA ILE A 93 4.86 -1.88 -6.21
C ILE A 93 5.79 -2.95 -5.62
N ARG A 94 5.24 -4.05 -5.10
CA ARG A 94 6.04 -5.12 -4.52
C ARG A 94 7.02 -5.73 -5.52
N ASN A 95 6.56 -6.04 -6.74
CA ASN A 95 7.40 -6.62 -7.77
C ASN A 95 8.53 -5.68 -8.20
N LYS A 96 8.26 -4.38 -8.36
CA LYS A 96 9.30 -3.42 -8.75
C LYS A 96 10.29 -3.13 -7.63
N LYS A 97 9.87 -3.19 -6.36
CA LYS A 97 10.81 -3.18 -5.24
C LYS A 97 11.71 -4.42 -5.24
N SER A 98 11.13 -5.62 -5.39
CA SER A 98 11.89 -6.88 -5.35
C SER A 98 12.92 -7.00 -6.47
N HIS A 99 12.64 -6.42 -7.63
CA HIS A 99 13.53 -6.43 -8.79
C HIS A 99 14.22 -5.09 -9.03
N TYR A 100 14.26 -4.18 -8.05
CA TYR A 100 14.73 -2.81 -8.24
C TYR A 100 16.13 -2.72 -8.87
N TYR A 101 17.03 -3.62 -8.48
CA TYR A 101 18.40 -3.66 -9.01
C TYR A 101 18.52 -4.33 -10.39
N ASP A 102 17.47 -5.03 -10.84
CA ASP A 102 17.38 -5.65 -12.18
C ASP A 102 16.69 -4.72 -13.19
N LEU A 103 16.23 -3.53 -12.76
CA LEU A 103 15.54 -2.57 -13.63
C LEU A 103 16.51 -1.89 -14.59
N GLY A 104 16.01 -1.53 -15.77
CA GLY A 104 16.70 -0.64 -16.68
C GLY A 104 16.97 0.73 -16.03
N GLU A 105 18.02 1.41 -16.48
CA GLU A 105 18.48 2.67 -15.89
C GLU A 105 17.38 3.74 -15.88
N GLY A 106 16.63 3.92 -16.98
CA GLY A 106 15.54 4.89 -17.07
C GLY A 106 14.42 4.64 -16.05
N VAL A 107 13.94 3.40 -15.93
CA VAL A 107 12.94 3.01 -14.92
C VAL A 107 13.47 3.21 -13.49
N ARG A 108 14.75 2.92 -13.25
CA ARG A 108 15.37 3.10 -11.94
C ARG A 108 15.52 4.58 -11.57
N GLU A 109 15.89 5.43 -12.53
CA GLU A 109 15.93 6.89 -12.35
C GLU A 109 14.53 7.45 -12.08
N LEU A 110 13.53 6.97 -12.81
CA LEU A 110 12.13 7.35 -12.62
C LEU A 110 11.64 7.04 -11.20
N LEU A 111 11.92 5.82 -10.71
CA LEU A 111 11.52 5.39 -9.37
C LEU A 111 12.35 6.06 -8.28
N GLY A 112 13.60 6.43 -8.58
CA GLY A 112 14.53 7.05 -7.64
C GLY A 112 15.12 6.08 -6.61
N PRO A 113 16.15 6.50 -5.87
CA PRO A 113 16.93 5.63 -4.99
C PRO A 113 16.09 5.02 -3.86
N MET A 114 16.45 3.81 -3.45
CA MET A 114 15.80 3.10 -2.35
C MET A 114 16.30 3.59 -0.97
N PRO A 115 15.45 3.55 0.08
CA PRO A 115 13.98 3.40 0.04
C PRO A 115 13.22 4.70 -0.24
N GLU A 116 13.83 5.87 -0.03
CA GLU A 116 13.14 7.16 0.02
C GLU A 116 12.59 7.61 -1.34
N GLY A 117 13.39 7.53 -2.40
CA GLY A 117 12.98 7.91 -3.76
C GLY A 117 11.86 7.00 -4.25
N TYR A 118 12.08 5.70 -4.15
CA TYR A 118 11.10 4.68 -4.53
C TYR A 118 9.73 4.90 -3.89
N LEU A 119 9.68 5.06 -2.55
CA LEU A 119 8.40 5.32 -1.88
C LEU A 119 7.81 6.67 -2.29
N SER A 120 8.65 7.69 -2.49
CA SER A 120 8.17 9.04 -2.86
C SER A 120 7.52 9.04 -4.25
N TYR A 121 8.04 8.27 -5.21
CA TYR A 121 7.44 8.09 -6.53
C TYR A 121 6.00 7.58 -6.44
N TRP A 122 5.78 6.50 -5.68
CA TRP A 122 4.44 5.91 -5.50
C TRP A 122 3.52 6.79 -4.67
N ALA A 123 4.05 7.41 -3.61
CA ALA A 123 3.26 8.28 -2.73
C ALA A 123 2.80 9.57 -3.44
N SER A 124 3.56 10.09 -4.40
CA SER A 124 3.14 11.28 -5.17
C SER A 124 2.02 10.97 -6.15
N ARG A 125 1.98 9.76 -6.72
CA ARG A 125 0.96 9.31 -7.68
C ARG A 125 -0.29 8.77 -6.99
N PHE A 126 -0.12 8.15 -5.82
CA PHE A 126 -1.19 7.55 -5.04
C PHE A 126 -1.21 8.08 -3.60
N PRO A 127 -1.52 9.37 -3.38
CA PRO A 127 -1.42 10.02 -2.06
C PRO A 127 -2.33 9.38 -0.99
N HIS A 128 -3.38 8.68 -1.42
CA HIS A 128 -4.32 8.00 -0.52
C HIS A 128 -3.99 6.52 -0.27
N LEU A 129 -3.06 5.92 -1.02
CA LEU A 129 -2.79 4.48 -0.99
C LEU A 129 -2.50 3.97 0.42
N LEU A 130 -1.50 4.55 1.08
CA LEU A 130 -1.08 4.11 2.42
C LEU A 130 -2.22 4.16 3.44
N MET A 131 -2.97 5.27 3.43
CA MET A 131 -4.04 5.49 4.39
C MET A 131 -5.23 4.56 4.14
N GLU A 132 -5.62 4.38 2.87
CA GLU A 132 -6.73 3.50 2.51
C GLU A 132 -6.39 2.02 2.69
N ALA A 133 -5.14 1.60 2.39
CA ALA A 133 -4.64 0.27 2.69
C ALA A 133 -4.65 -0.03 4.20
N HIS A 134 -4.17 0.89 5.02
CA HIS A 134 -4.23 0.77 6.48
C HIS A 134 -5.68 0.71 7.00
N ARG A 135 -6.59 1.53 6.45
CA ARG A 135 -8.01 1.50 6.82
C ARG A 135 -8.69 0.19 6.44
N ALA A 136 -8.40 -0.37 5.26
CA ALA A 136 -8.92 -1.68 4.85
C ALA A 136 -8.52 -2.77 5.84
N LEU A 137 -7.24 -2.81 6.20
CA LEU A 137 -6.73 -3.78 7.15
C LEU A 137 -7.31 -3.59 8.55
N GLY A 138 -7.45 -2.36 9.02
CA GLY A 138 -8.10 -2.06 10.30
C GLY A 138 -9.60 -2.37 10.33
N GLU A 139 -10.28 -2.29 9.19
CA GLU A 139 -11.68 -2.73 9.04
C GLU A 139 -11.79 -4.25 9.08
N PHE A 140 -10.90 -4.95 8.38
CA PHE A 140 -10.78 -6.41 8.41
C PHE A 140 -10.48 -6.92 9.83
N GLY A 141 -9.52 -6.29 10.52
CA GLY A 141 -9.12 -6.63 11.89
C GLY A 141 -10.22 -6.51 12.96
N LYS A 142 -11.31 -5.80 12.68
CA LYS A 142 -12.49 -5.72 13.57
C LYS A 142 -13.38 -6.96 13.49
N ARG A 143 -13.27 -7.73 12.40
CA ARG A 143 -14.15 -8.87 12.10
C ARG A 143 -13.39 -10.20 12.07
N SER A 144 -12.08 -10.14 11.83
CA SER A 144 -11.21 -11.30 11.67
C SER A 144 -9.84 -11.04 12.31
N ALA A 145 -9.12 -12.09 12.69
CA ALA A 145 -7.75 -11.96 13.14
C ALA A 145 -6.85 -11.45 12.01
N LEU A 146 -5.98 -10.48 12.32
CA LEU A 146 -5.00 -9.96 11.36
C LEU A 146 -3.97 -11.06 10.99
N PRO A 147 -3.50 -11.10 9.74
CA PRO A 147 -2.35 -11.93 9.38
C PRO A 147 -1.15 -11.62 10.26
N HIS A 148 -0.36 -12.63 10.62
CA HIS A 148 0.75 -12.47 11.58
C HIS A 148 1.73 -11.36 11.17
N ALA A 149 2.12 -11.30 9.89
CA ALA A 149 3.00 -10.26 9.35
C ALA A 149 2.41 -8.84 9.46
N LEU A 150 1.08 -8.73 9.52
CA LEU A 150 0.36 -7.46 9.53
C LEU A 150 -0.06 -6.98 10.92
N ALA A 151 -0.04 -7.85 11.92
CA ALA A 151 -0.41 -7.52 13.30
C ALA A 151 0.48 -6.42 13.93
N PRO A 152 1.81 -6.38 13.72
CA PRO A 152 2.69 -5.35 14.30
C PRO A 152 2.38 -3.91 13.84
N TYR A 153 1.63 -3.72 12.76
CA TYR A 153 1.24 -2.39 12.30
C TYR A 153 0.10 -1.77 13.14
N PHE A 154 -0.59 -2.57 13.97
CA PHE A 154 -1.63 -2.10 14.88
C PHE A 154 -1.26 -2.23 16.36
N ALA A 155 -0.15 -2.90 16.66
CA ALA A 155 0.38 -2.96 18.01
C ALA A 155 1.08 -1.62 18.36
N PRO A 156 0.94 -1.12 19.59
CA PRO A 156 1.84 -0.08 20.08
C PRO A 156 3.28 -0.62 20.06
N ASP A 157 4.24 0.21 19.66
CA ASP A 157 5.67 -0.15 19.76
C ASP A 157 5.96 -0.45 21.25
N ALA A 158 6.45 -1.67 21.52
CA ALA A 158 6.69 -2.19 22.87
C ALA A 158 7.88 -1.50 23.56
#